data_AF-A0A0G1BMY7-F1
#
_entry.id   AF-A0A0G1BMY7-F1
#
_cell.length_a   1.000
_cell.length_b   1.000
_cell.length_c   1.000
_cell.angle_alpha   90.00
_cell.angle_beta   90.00
_cell.angle_gamma   90.00
#
_symmetry.space_group_name_H-M   'P 1'
#
loop_
_entity.id
_entity.type
_entity.pdbx_description
1 polymer ?
#
loop_
_entity_poly.entity_id
_entity_poly.type
_entity_poly.pdbx_seq_one_letter_code
_entity_poly.pdbx_strand_id
1 'polypeptide(L)' 'MIEMKGPPLSVPVVKRLALYVWAVDKKALVTLEDDGHVTISEIEKPKEVYKALQNLVNSKYRLGGRKWSKFDVQVVGQTK' A
#
# COMPACT_ATOMS: atom_id res chain seq x y z
N MET A 1 8.83 -4.16 6.71
CA MET A 1 7.85 -3.09 6.47
C MET A 1 7.70 -2.91 4.95
N ILE A 2 6.56 -2.44 4.45
CA ILE A 2 6.41 -2.06 3.04
C ILE A 2 6.12 -0.57 2.97
N GLU A 3 6.77 0.12 2.05
CA GLU A 3 6.58 1.53 1.79
C GLU A 3 5.97 1.73 0.40
N MET A 4 5.04 2.68 0.30
CA MET A 4 4.49 3.17 -0.95
C MET A 4 4.67 4.68 -1.04
N LYS A 5 5.34 5.16 -2.09
CA LYS A 5 5.57 6.59 -2.33
C LYS A 5 5.02 7.00 -3.69
N GLY A 6 4.33 8.13 -3.75
CA GLY A 6 3.75 8.64 -4.99
C GLY A 6 3.05 9.98 -4.78
N PRO A 7 2.13 10.36 -5.68
CA PRO A 7 1.48 11.66 -5.58
C PRO A 7 0.50 11.75 -4.38
N PRO A 8 0.09 12.95 -3.94
CA PRO A 8 -0.66 13.16 -2.69
C PRO A 8 -1.94 12.34 -2.55
N LEU A 9 -2.20 11.75 -1.38
CA LEU A 9 -3.39 10.93 -1.12
C LEU A 9 -4.29 11.59 -0.09
N SER A 10 -5.57 11.70 -0.40
CA SER A 10 -6.58 12.05 0.61
C SER A 10 -6.83 10.85 1.55
N VAL A 11 -7.15 11.13 2.81
CA VAL A 11 -7.52 10.11 3.83
C VAL A 11 -8.55 9.07 3.33
N PRO A 12 -9.64 9.43 2.61
CA PRO A 12 -10.57 8.44 2.09
C PRO A 12 -9.95 7.41 1.12
N VAL A 13 -8.98 7.84 0.31
CA VAL A 13 -8.27 6.93 -0.62
C VAL A 13 -7.36 5.98 0.16
N VAL A 14 -6.68 6.48 1.20
CA VAL A 14 -5.88 5.63 2.09
C VAL A 14 -6.75 4.62 2.84
N LYS A 15 -7.94 5.02 3.30
CA LYS A 15 -8.89 4.08 3.92
C LYS A 15 -9.31 2.95 2.96
N ARG A 16 -9.45 3.25 1.65
CA ARG A 16 -9.72 2.23 0.62
C ARG A 16 -8.51 1.32 0.40
N LEU A 17 -7.30 1.87 0.43
CA LEU A 17 -6.06 1.07 0.41
C LEU A 17 -5.97 0.16 1.62
N ALA A 18 -6.25 0.65 2.82
CA ALA A 18 -6.26 -0.14 4.04
C ALA A 18 -7.24 -1.32 3.95
N LEU A 19 -8.45 -1.10 3.43
CA LEU A 19 -9.41 -2.20 3.21
C LEU A 19 -8.93 -3.21 2.15
N TYR A 20 -8.25 -2.74 1.10
CA TYR A 20 -7.67 -3.61 0.08
C TYR A 20 -6.54 -4.48 0.65
N VAL A 21 -5.66 -3.89 1.46
CA VAL A 21 -4.58 -4.61 2.17
C VAL A 21 -5.17 -5.58 3.20
N TRP A 22 -6.18 -5.15 3.96
CA TRP A 22 -6.87 -5.96 4.98
C TRP A 22 -7.49 -7.25 4.40
N ALA A 23 -7.97 -7.20 3.16
CA ALA A 23 -8.50 -8.37 2.47
C ALA A 23 -7.42 -9.44 2.20
N VAL A 24 -6.15 -9.06 2.16
CA VAL A 24 -5.00 -9.96 1.99
C VAL A 24 -4.43 -10.40 3.35
N ASP A 25 -4.25 -9.43 4.24
CA ASP A 25 -3.69 -9.60 5.57
C ASP A 25 -4.46 -8.76 6.59
N LYS A 26 -5.18 -9.43 7.50
CA LYS A 26 -6.04 -8.78 8.49
C LYS A 26 -5.28 -8.07 9.61
N LYS A 27 -3.98 -8.37 9.80
CA LYS A 27 -3.13 -7.73 10.82
C LYS A 27 -2.36 -6.53 10.29
N ALA A 28 -2.26 -6.39 8.97
CA ALA A 28 -1.51 -5.30 8.37
C ALA A 28 -2.07 -3.92 8.79
N LEU A 29 -1.21 -3.09 9.35
CA LEU A 29 -1.47 -1.71 9.70
C LEU A 29 -1.03 -0.80 8.56
N VAL A 30 -1.91 0.08 8.09
CA VAL A 30 -1.64 1.04 7.01
C VAL A 30 -1.63 2.46 7.58
N THR A 31 -0.51 3.15 7.46
CA THR A 31 -0.30 4.51 7.98
C THR A 31 -0.05 5.48 6.83
N LEU A 32 -0.72 6.63 6.83
CA LEU A 32 -0.37 7.76 5.97
C LEU A 32 0.64 8.61 6.74
N GLU A 33 1.90 8.60 6.31
CA GLU A 33 2.97 9.36 6.96
C GLU A 33 2.89 10.84 6.56
N ASP A 34 2.79 11.10 5.25
CA ASP A 34 2.63 12.43 4.66
C ASP A 34 1.83 12.37 3.34
N ASP A 35 1.71 13.50 2.64
CA ASP A 35 0.97 13.64 1.39
C ASP A 35 1.57 12.79 0.25
N GLY A 36 1.22 11.51 0.22
CA GLY A 36 1.64 10.57 -0.84
C GLY A 36 2.62 9.49 -0.36
N HIS A 37 3.01 9.49 0.92
CA HIS A 37 3.79 8.43 1.55
C HIS A 37 2.92 7.58 2.48
N VAL A 38 2.78 6.30 2.14
CA VAL A 38 2.05 5.31 2.94
C VAL A 38 3.00 4.21 3.38
N THR A 39 2.94 3.82 4.64
CA THR A 39 3.65 2.64 5.16
C THR A 39 2.63 1.54 5.50
N ILE A 40 3.07 0.29 5.32
CA ILE A 40 2.34 -0.91 5.73
C ILE A 40 3.24 -1.70 6.67
N SER A 41 2.78 -1.88 7.91
CA SER A 41 3.47 -2.56 9.01
C SER A 41 2.58 -3.66 9.61
N GLU A 42 3.07 -4.36 10.64
CA GLU A 42 2.35 -5.45 11.32
C GLU A 42 1.86 -6.57 10.37
N ILE A 43 2.65 -6.84 9.32
CA ILE A 43 2.27 -7.76 8.24
C ILE A 43 2.64 -9.21 8.60
N GLU A 44 1.67 -10.11 8.64
CA GLU A 44 1.88 -11.56 8.75
C GLU A 44 2.25 -12.20 7.41
N LYS A 45 1.74 -11.65 6.30
CA LYS A 45 1.90 -12.15 4.93
C LYS A 45 2.63 -11.14 4.03
N PRO A 46 3.91 -10.83 4.31
CA PRO A 46 4.62 -9.74 3.65
C PRO A 46 4.76 -9.93 2.14
N LYS A 47 4.91 -11.18 1.67
CA LYS A 47 5.05 -11.48 0.24
C LYS A 47 3.73 -11.26 -0.50
N GLU A 48 2.62 -11.68 0.09
CA GLU A 48 1.27 -11.56 -0.45
C GLU A 48 0.83 -10.10 -0.51
N VAL A 49 1.08 -9.35 0.57
CA VAL A 49 0.79 -7.90 0.61
C VAL A 49 1.64 -7.17 -0.43
N TYR A 50 2.95 -7.44 -0.49
CA TYR A 50 3.81 -6.82 -1.50
C TYR A 50 3.33 -7.12 -2.92
N LYS A 51 3.01 -8.38 -3.22
CA LYS A 51 2.47 -8.79 -4.52
C LYS A 51 1.14 -8.10 -4.83
N ALA A 52 0.24 -7.98 -3.85
CA ALA A 52 -1.05 -7.31 -4.03
C ALA A 52 -0.89 -5.81 -4.34
N LEU A 53 0.07 -5.15 -3.69
CA LEU A 53 0.39 -3.74 -3.92
C LEU A 53 1.06 -3.52 -5.28
N GLN A 54 2.03 -4.38 -5.65
CA GLN A 54 2.65 -4.38 -6.98
C GLN A 54 1.61 -4.61 -8.09
N ASN A 55 0.69 -5.55 -7.90
CA ASN A 55 -0.42 -5.78 -8.83
C ASN A 55 -1.32 -4.55 -8.95
N LEU A 56 -1.63 -3.87 -7.83
CA LEU A 56 -2.44 -2.65 -7.84
C LEU A 56 -1.77 -1.54 -8.66
N VAL A 57 -0.48 -1.30 -8.46
CA VAL A 57 0.32 -0.31 -9.22
C VAL A 57 0.36 -0.63 -10.71
N ASN A 58 0.56 -1.90 -11.06
CA ASN A 58 0.65 -2.35 -12.45
C ASN A 58 -0.73 -2.52 -13.14
N SER A 59 -1.82 -2.42 -12.40
CA SER A 59 -3.16 -2.62 -12.95
C SER A 59 -3.72 -1.39 -13.66
N LYS A 60 -4.71 -1.62 -14.53
CA LYS A 60 -5.57 -0.55 -15.07
C LYS A 60 -6.65 -0.09 -14.07
N TYR A 61 -6.80 -0.79 -12.94
CA TYR A 61 -7.85 -0.53 -11.97
C TYR A 61 -7.61 0.77 -11.20
N ARG A 62 -8.71 1.38 -10.75
CA ARG A 62 -8.68 2.56 -9.91
C ARG A 62 -9.24 2.22 -8.53
N LEU A 63 -8.40 2.32 -7.51
CA LEU A 63 -8.85 2.20 -6.12
C LEU A 63 -9.07 3.61 -5.56
N GLY A 64 -10.28 3.87 -5.05
CA GLY A 64 -10.68 5.21 -4.61
C GLY A 64 -10.74 6.24 -5.74
N GLY A 65 -11.04 5.83 -6.98
CA GLY A 65 -11.07 6.72 -8.15
C GLY A 65 -9.71 7.11 -8.72
N ARG A 66 -8.61 6.63 -8.12
CA ARG A 66 -7.24 6.98 -8.48
C ARG A 66 -6.48 5.85 -9.16
N LYS A 67 -5.64 6.17 -10.14
CA LYS A 67 -4.63 5.24 -10.67
C LYS A 67 -3.45 5.15 -9.71
N TRP A 68 -2.93 3.95 -9.55
CA TRP A 68 -1.80 3.65 -8.66
C TRP A 68 -0.48 3.48 -9.39
N SER A 69 -0.47 3.55 -10.73
CA SER A 69 0.72 3.39 -11.58
C SER A 69 1.81 4.45 -11.41
N LYS A 70 1.58 5.49 -10.59
CA LYS A 70 2.58 6.50 -10.22
C LYS A 70 3.18 6.27 -8.84
N PHE A 71 2.78 5.21 -8.16
CA PHE A 71 3.33 4.82 -6.87
C PHE A 71 4.43 3.81 -7.06
N ASP A 72 5.51 3.98 -6.33
CA ASP A 72 6.54 2.96 -6.16
C ASP A 72 6.28 2.19 -4.88
N VAL A 73 6.57 0.88 -4.88
CA VAL A 73 6.35 -0.02 -3.73
C VAL A 73 7.64 -0.74 -3.40
N GLN A 74 8.14 -0.50 -2.20
CA GLN A 74 9.43 -1.03 -1.75
C GLN A 74 9.28 -1.78 -0.43
N VAL A 75 10.01 -2.87 -0.26
CA VAL A 75 10.15 -3.52 1.06
C VAL A 75 11.27 -2.80 1.81
N VAL A 76 10.95 -2.21 2.95
CA VAL A 76 11.89 -1.48 3.80
C VAL A 76 12.11 -2.27 5.10
N GLY A 77 13.37 -2.48 5.48
CA GLY A 77 13.72 -3.18 6.72
C GLY A 77 13.73 -4.72 6.63
N GLN A 78 14.42 -5.28 5.63
CA GLN A 78 15.04 -6.60 5.79
C GLN A 78 16.50 -6.40 6.17
N THR A 79 16.77 -6.08 7.43
CA THR A 79 18.06 -6.41 8.02
C THR A 79 18.14 -7.94 8.07
N LYS A 80 19.22 -8.49 7.51
CA LYS A 80 19.56 -9.92 7.53
C LYS A 80 19.57 -10.48 8.94
#